data_AF-A0A7W0YM84-F1
#
_entry.id   AF-A0A7W0YM84-F1
#
_cell.length_a   1.000
_cell.length_b   1.000
_cell.length_c   1.000
_cell.angle_alpha   90.00
_cell.angle_beta   90.00
_cell.angle_gamma   90.00
#
_symmetry.space_group_name_H-M   'P 1'
#
loop_
_entity.id
_entity.type
_entity.pdbx_description
1 polymer ?
#
loop_
_entity_poly.entity_id
_entity_poly.type
_entity_poly.pdbx_seq_one_letter_code
_entity_poly.pdbx_strand_id
1 'polypeptide(L)'
;AALALNDLGSLGRNRGLDPTHRIPPGRMLSLSDAVELFPPLAGTAADGGALWHDARIRRPERLTLSFVRSAAERGAAVANYVEVERLLTTGGEVQGVQATDRRSGLGLELRARAVAVAAGPWTGTLLADVTGHRRGPLPAQALALNLVLGRQLAQVAVGVRALSGPADDPVIGGRRFLFLAPQDNATLLGTWYAEDDGSDPRALVARGALALLAEFNAACPGLDLSPGDVARVQWGRLPLKAGLEPGRPNALADRARVQDHAADGARHLFSMEGVKYTTARRVAAGLVDRVVRDLGLADPGCRTAETALVSAYDVPAADPRLEARIREAVRDEMALTLADLVFRRTGLGEPPGPDREAVTAAARIAGAELGWDAARQAAEIEDVVRQAREPVAAPWEAVV
;
A
#
# COMPACT_ATOMS: atom_id res chain seq x y z
N ALA A 1 20.86 0.81 -25.92
CA ALA A 1 19.88 1.75 -26.52
C ALA A 1 18.79 2.17 -25.53
N ALA A 2 18.00 1.26 -24.96
CA ALA A 2 16.88 1.61 -24.07
C ALA A 2 17.29 2.45 -22.83
N LEU A 3 18.36 2.10 -22.13
CA LEU A 3 18.85 2.88 -20.98
C LEU A 3 19.24 4.31 -21.36
N ALA A 4 19.94 4.49 -22.48
CA ALA A 4 20.29 5.80 -22.99
C ALA A 4 19.06 6.64 -23.36
N LEU A 5 18.03 6.01 -23.98
CA LEU A 5 16.76 6.68 -24.25
C LEU A 5 16.03 7.09 -22.95
N ASN A 6 16.04 6.23 -21.93
CA ASN A 6 15.51 6.57 -20.61
C ASN A 6 16.25 7.77 -20.01
N ASP A 7 17.58 7.79 -20.09
CA ASP A 7 18.41 8.89 -19.59
C ASP A 7 18.15 10.20 -20.34
N LEU A 8 18.01 10.15 -21.67
CA LEU A 8 17.65 11.31 -22.49
C LEU A 8 16.23 11.82 -22.19
N GLY A 9 15.28 10.91 -21.99
CA GLY A 9 13.91 11.26 -21.61
C GLY A 9 13.79 11.85 -20.21
N SER A 10 14.85 11.75 -19.39
CA SER A 10 14.85 12.14 -17.98
C SER A 10 16.00 13.08 -17.62
N LEU A 11 16.48 13.90 -18.57
CA LEU A 11 17.55 14.88 -18.35
C LEU A 11 17.30 15.82 -17.15
N GLY A 12 16.03 16.10 -16.83
CA GLY A 12 15.62 16.92 -15.68
C GLY A 12 15.46 16.18 -14.35
N ARG A 13 15.69 14.85 -14.27
CA ARG A 13 15.34 14.02 -13.10
C ARG A 13 16.02 14.44 -11.79
N ASN A 14 17.17 15.09 -11.88
CA ASN A 14 17.95 15.53 -10.72
C ASN A 14 17.76 17.02 -10.40
N ARG A 15 16.84 17.72 -11.09
CA ARG A 15 16.62 19.15 -10.89
C ARG A 15 15.97 19.39 -9.52
N GLY A 16 16.64 20.17 -8.69
CA GLY A 16 16.15 20.52 -7.35
C GLY A 16 16.24 19.39 -6.32
N LEU A 17 16.85 18.26 -6.66
CA LEU A 17 17.09 17.17 -5.70
C LEU A 17 18.37 17.42 -4.90
N ASP A 18 18.30 17.11 -3.61
CA ASP A 18 19.49 16.98 -2.76
C ASP A 18 20.50 16.01 -3.40
N PRO A 19 21.82 16.28 -3.32
CA PRO A 19 22.85 15.39 -3.86
C PRO A 19 22.68 13.92 -3.47
N THR A 20 22.21 13.60 -2.26
CA THR A 20 22.01 12.22 -1.78
C THR A 20 20.81 11.53 -2.44
N HIS A 21 19.94 12.28 -3.10
CA HIS A 21 18.74 11.77 -3.80
C HIS A 21 18.88 11.80 -5.32
N ARG A 22 20.05 12.17 -5.85
CA ARG A 22 20.28 12.18 -7.29
C ARG A 22 20.31 10.76 -7.85
N ILE A 23 19.62 10.59 -8.96
CA ILE A 23 19.48 9.35 -9.71
C ILE A 23 20.55 9.33 -10.81
N PRO A 24 21.57 8.45 -10.73
CA PRO A 24 22.61 8.35 -11.74
C PRO A 24 22.09 7.63 -13.01
N PRO A 25 22.81 7.77 -14.14
CA PRO A 25 22.43 7.10 -15.39
C PRO A 25 22.48 5.58 -15.25
N GLY A 26 21.70 4.90 -16.09
CA GLY A 26 21.71 3.44 -16.17
C GLY A 26 22.93 2.91 -16.90
N ARG A 27 23.28 1.64 -16.69
CA ARG A 27 24.35 0.95 -17.43
C ARG A 27 24.02 -0.51 -17.68
N MET A 28 24.62 -1.07 -18.73
CA MET A 28 24.64 -2.52 -18.93
C MET A 28 25.64 -3.15 -17.97
N LEU A 29 25.35 -4.36 -17.51
CA LEU A 29 26.22 -5.17 -16.68
C LEU A 29 26.68 -6.39 -17.48
N SER A 30 27.96 -6.73 -17.35
CA SER A 30 28.44 -8.05 -17.76
C SER A 30 27.81 -9.15 -16.88
N LEU A 31 27.91 -10.41 -17.30
CA LEU A 31 27.45 -11.53 -16.45
C LEU A 31 28.20 -11.57 -15.12
N SER A 32 29.52 -11.33 -15.10
CA SER A 32 30.30 -11.32 -13.87
C SER A 32 29.84 -10.22 -12.91
N ASP A 33 29.62 -9.00 -13.41
CA ASP A 33 29.15 -7.88 -12.58
C ASP A 33 27.73 -8.14 -12.04
N ALA A 34 26.88 -8.77 -12.85
CA ALA A 34 25.52 -9.11 -12.43
C ALA A 34 25.51 -10.21 -11.36
N VAL A 35 26.36 -11.22 -11.48
CA VAL A 35 26.54 -12.29 -10.47
C VAL A 35 27.16 -11.74 -9.19
N GLU A 36 28.09 -10.78 -9.27
CA GLU A 36 28.64 -10.12 -8.08
C GLU A 36 27.55 -9.39 -7.29
N LEU A 37 26.65 -8.68 -7.98
CA LEU A 37 25.53 -7.99 -7.34
C LEU A 37 24.41 -8.94 -6.85
N PHE A 38 24.22 -10.06 -7.54
CA PHE A 38 23.18 -11.04 -7.25
C PHE A 38 23.66 -12.47 -7.54
N PRO A 39 24.36 -13.11 -6.59
CA PRO A 39 24.93 -14.44 -6.76
C PRO A 39 23.96 -15.55 -7.23
N PRO A 40 22.68 -15.56 -6.81
CA PRO A 40 21.70 -16.54 -7.31
C PRO A 40 21.54 -16.59 -8.84
N LEU A 41 21.94 -15.51 -9.55
CA LEU A 41 21.89 -15.45 -11.00
C LEU A 41 22.79 -16.50 -11.69
N ALA A 42 23.86 -16.96 -11.04
CA ALA A 42 24.85 -17.87 -11.64
C ALA A 42 24.25 -19.20 -12.14
N GLY A 43 23.09 -19.62 -11.59
CA GLY A 43 22.37 -20.82 -12.00
C GLY A 43 21.33 -20.62 -13.10
N THR A 44 21.35 -19.48 -13.80
CA THR A 44 20.34 -19.12 -14.81
C THR A 44 20.93 -19.06 -16.22
N ALA A 45 20.06 -18.99 -17.24
CA ALA A 45 20.46 -18.80 -18.64
C ALA A 45 20.73 -17.31 -19.00
N ALA A 46 21.03 -16.46 -18.01
CA ALA A 46 21.28 -15.03 -18.25
C ALA A 46 22.69 -14.78 -18.79
N ASP A 47 22.81 -13.90 -19.80
CA ASP A 47 24.10 -13.51 -20.39
C ASP A 47 24.65 -12.18 -19.85
N GLY A 48 23.95 -11.55 -18.90
CA GLY A 48 24.28 -10.24 -18.35
C GLY A 48 23.07 -9.56 -17.70
N GLY A 49 23.16 -8.24 -17.50
CA GLY A 49 22.09 -7.48 -16.85
C GLY A 49 21.98 -6.03 -17.30
N ALA A 50 20.94 -5.35 -16.84
CA ALA A 50 20.76 -3.91 -16.97
C ALA A 50 20.55 -3.31 -15.59
N LEU A 51 21.35 -2.30 -15.24
CA LEU A 51 21.24 -1.56 -14.00
C LEU A 51 20.62 -0.19 -14.29
N TRP A 52 19.57 0.16 -13.57
CA TRP A 52 19.01 1.50 -13.51
C TRP A 52 18.60 1.82 -12.08
N HIS A 53 18.23 3.06 -11.85
CA HIS A 53 17.96 3.58 -10.52
C HIS A 53 16.51 4.08 -10.45
N ASP A 54 15.89 3.85 -9.31
CA ASP A 54 14.54 4.29 -8.99
C ASP A 54 14.48 4.68 -7.50
N ALA A 55 13.35 5.21 -7.05
CA ALA A 55 13.12 5.56 -5.66
C ALA A 55 12.49 4.41 -4.89
N ARG A 56 12.93 4.23 -3.63
CA ARG A 56 12.31 3.29 -2.69
C ARG A 56 11.61 4.07 -1.60
N ILE A 57 10.32 3.81 -1.41
CA ILE A 57 9.60 4.21 -0.20
C ILE A 57 9.86 3.14 0.85
N ARG A 58 10.67 3.45 1.87
CA ARG A 58 11.02 2.49 2.93
C ARG A 58 9.78 2.04 3.72
N ARG A 59 8.93 3.01 4.06
CA ARG A 59 7.75 2.84 4.92
C ARG A 59 6.51 3.51 4.31
N PRO A 60 5.78 2.83 3.41
CA PRO A 60 4.64 3.42 2.72
C PRO A 60 3.50 3.84 3.67
N GLU A 61 3.30 3.12 4.77
CA GLU A 61 2.37 3.44 5.85
C GLU A 61 2.71 4.77 6.54
N ARG A 62 4.00 5.02 6.81
CA ARG A 62 4.49 6.30 7.36
C ARG A 62 4.29 7.45 6.40
N LEU A 63 4.60 7.24 5.12
CA LEU A 63 4.42 8.28 4.09
C LEU A 63 2.94 8.64 3.93
N THR A 64 2.06 7.64 3.98
CA THR A 64 0.60 7.86 3.93
C THR A 64 0.13 8.67 5.13
N LEU A 65 0.58 8.33 6.34
CA LEU A 65 0.26 9.08 7.55
C LEU A 65 0.82 10.50 7.52
N SER A 66 1.97 10.71 6.90
CA SER A 66 2.59 12.04 6.76
C SER A 66 1.68 13.02 6.01
N PHE A 67 0.91 12.55 5.01
CA PHE A 67 -0.12 13.38 4.37
C PHE A 67 -1.25 13.77 5.33
N VAL A 68 -1.74 12.82 6.14
CA VAL A 68 -2.80 13.06 7.12
C VAL A 68 -2.35 14.04 8.20
N ARG A 69 -1.15 13.84 8.76
CA ARG A 69 -0.55 14.75 9.75
C ARG A 69 -0.33 16.15 9.17
N SER A 70 0.18 16.24 7.94
CA SER A 70 0.37 17.53 7.26
C SER A 70 -0.95 18.28 7.03
N ALA A 71 -2.05 17.57 6.81
CA ALA A 71 -3.37 18.17 6.73
C ALA A 71 -3.86 18.64 8.11
N ALA A 72 -3.67 17.82 9.15
CA ALA A 72 -4.07 18.14 10.52
C ALA A 72 -3.34 19.38 11.07
N GLU A 73 -2.02 19.47 10.87
CA GLU A 73 -1.22 20.66 11.25
C GLU A 73 -1.66 21.94 10.52
N ARG A 74 -2.43 21.80 9.44
CA ARG A 74 -3.01 22.90 8.66
C ARG A 74 -4.49 23.14 8.97
N GLY A 75 -5.00 22.54 10.05
CA GLY A 75 -6.36 22.75 10.55
C GLY A 75 -7.41 21.81 9.99
N ALA A 76 -7.02 20.75 9.25
CA ALA A 76 -7.99 19.71 8.88
C ALA A 76 -8.36 18.87 10.11
N ALA A 77 -9.66 18.67 10.34
CA ALA A 77 -10.12 17.66 11.29
C ALA A 77 -9.96 16.27 10.65
N VAL A 78 -9.27 15.36 11.34
CA VAL A 78 -9.00 13.99 10.88
C VAL A 78 -9.42 12.99 11.95
N ALA A 79 -9.99 11.87 11.53
CA ALA A 79 -10.44 10.79 12.41
C ALA A 79 -10.21 9.43 11.74
N ASN A 80 -9.62 8.48 12.47
CA ASN A 80 -9.60 7.06 12.14
C ASN A 80 -10.66 6.33 12.99
N TYR A 81 -11.01 5.12 12.59
CA TYR A 81 -12.09 4.32 13.22
C TYR A 81 -13.49 4.95 13.17
N VAL A 82 -13.69 6.02 12.39
CA VAL A 82 -15.01 6.54 12.05
C VAL A 82 -15.41 5.99 10.70
N GLU A 83 -16.35 5.06 10.69
CA GLU A 83 -16.82 4.42 9.47
C GLU A 83 -18.02 5.17 8.91
N VAL A 84 -17.91 5.62 7.65
CA VAL A 84 -19.03 6.18 6.91
C VAL A 84 -19.93 5.04 6.44
N GLU A 85 -21.20 5.08 6.85
CA GLU A 85 -22.19 4.05 6.51
C GLU A 85 -23.03 4.44 5.30
N ARG A 86 -23.38 5.73 5.18
CA ARG A 86 -24.13 6.25 4.02
C ARG A 86 -23.89 7.74 3.80
N LEU A 87 -24.11 8.16 2.56
CA LEU A 87 -24.18 9.57 2.18
C LEU A 87 -25.55 10.16 2.56
N LEU A 88 -25.56 11.42 3.01
CA LEU A 88 -26.79 12.16 3.31
C LEU A 88 -27.18 12.99 2.09
N THR A 89 -28.35 12.74 1.53
CA THR A 89 -28.81 13.38 0.30
C THR A 89 -30.20 13.98 0.45
N THR A 90 -30.45 15.12 -0.19
CA THR A 90 -31.77 15.76 -0.24
C THR A 90 -31.91 16.47 -1.57
N GLY A 91 -32.97 16.19 -2.33
CA GLY A 91 -33.21 16.84 -3.63
C GLY A 91 -32.08 16.67 -4.66
N GLY A 92 -31.36 15.53 -4.61
CA GLY A 92 -30.21 15.26 -5.48
C GLY A 92 -28.94 16.05 -5.13
N GLU A 93 -28.87 16.65 -3.94
CA GLU A 93 -27.67 17.27 -3.38
C GLU A 93 -27.14 16.42 -2.23
N VAL A 94 -25.83 16.19 -2.20
CA VAL A 94 -25.16 15.54 -1.07
C VAL A 94 -24.79 16.61 -0.04
N GLN A 95 -25.20 16.39 1.21
CA GLN A 95 -25.08 17.36 2.31
C GLN A 95 -24.18 16.89 3.44
N GLY A 96 -23.59 15.70 3.33
CA GLY A 96 -22.80 15.11 4.39
C GLY A 96 -22.82 13.59 4.38
N VAL A 97 -22.49 13.02 5.54
CA VAL A 97 -22.42 11.58 5.77
C VAL A 97 -23.00 11.19 7.12
N GLN A 98 -23.60 10.00 7.17
CA GLN A 98 -23.84 9.28 8.41
C GLN A 98 -22.64 8.36 8.65
N ALA A 99 -22.11 8.41 9.86
CA ALA A 99 -20.98 7.58 10.26
C ALA A 99 -21.17 7.00 11.66
N THR A 100 -20.32 6.05 12.02
CA THR A 100 -20.25 5.44 13.35
C THR A 100 -18.80 5.43 13.82
N ASP A 101 -18.55 5.96 15.02
CA ASP A 101 -17.29 5.71 15.71
C ASP A 101 -17.26 4.25 16.16
N ARG A 102 -16.41 3.44 15.52
CA ARG A 102 -16.27 2.00 15.81
C ARG A 102 -15.61 1.72 17.16
N ARG A 103 -15.06 2.72 17.85
CA ARG A 103 -14.49 2.56 19.19
C ARG A 103 -15.53 2.71 20.29
N SER A 104 -16.41 3.70 20.18
CA SER A 104 -17.44 4.00 21.18
C SER A 104 -18.83 3.47 20.81
N GLY A 105 -19.06 3.15 19.53
CA GLY A 105 -20.39 2.83 18.99
C GLY A 105 -21.27 4.06 18.75
N LEU A 106 -20.73 5.27 18.92
CA LEU A 106 -21.48 6.51 18.75
C LEU A 106 -21.80 6.75 17.27
N GLY A 107 -23.09 6.95 16.97
CA GLY A 107 -23.55 7.43 15.67
C GLY A 107 -23.26 8.92 15.50
N LEU A 108 -22.74 9.29 14.34
CA LEU A 108 -22.31 10.64 13.96
C LEU A 108 -23.01 11.08 12.68
N GLU A 109 -23.56 12.29 12.70
CA GLU A 109 -24.00 12.99 11.49
C GLU A 109 -23.02 14.12 11.18
N LEU A 110 -22.33 14.04 10.04
CA LEU A 110 -21.31 15.02 9.64
C LEU A 110 -21.81 15.77 8.41
N ARG A 111 -22.06 17.08 8.55
CA ARG A 111 -22.51 17.94 7.47
C ARG A 111 -21.34 18.57 6.72
N ALA A 112 -21.43 18.62 5.39
CA ALA A 112 -20.41 19.20 4.52
C ALA A 112 -21.04 19.85 3.29
N ARG A 113 -20.37 20.88 2.74
CA ARG A 113 -20.79 21.52 1.47
C ARG A 113 -20.54 20.63 0.25
N ALA A 114 -19.55 19.75 0.33
CA ALA A 114 -19.23 18.75 -0.68
C ALA A 114 -18.61 17.52 -0.01
N VAL A 115 -18.77 16.35 -0.64
CA VAL A 115 -18.23 15.08 -0.17
C VAL A 115 -17.36 14.48 -1.27
N ALA A 116 -16.13 14.09 -0.92
CA ALA A 116 -15.22 13.38 -1.80
C ALA A 116 -14.97 11.97 -1.27
N VAL A 117 -15.33 10.96 -2.07
CA VAL A 117 -15.14 9.54 -1.73
C VAL A 117 -13.81 9.05 -2.30
N ALA A 118 -12.88 8.74 -1.40
CA ALA A 118 -11.55 8.20 -1.71
C ALA A 118 -11.34 6.83 -1.04
N ALA A 119 -12.36 5.98 -1.06
CA ALA A 119 -12.44 4.74 -0.28
C ALA A 119 -11.84 3.52 -1.00
N GLY A 120 -11.00 3.70 -2.02
CA GLY A 120 -10.36 2.60 -2.76
C GLY A 120 -11.38 1.56 -3.25
N PRO A 121 -11.21 0.26 -2.98
CA PRO A 121 -12.13 -0.79 -3.45
C PRO A 121 -13.54 -0.67 -2.86
N TRP A 122 -13.72 0.05 -1.75
CA TRP A 122 -15.03 0.27 -1.10
C TRP A 122 -15.82 1.45 -1.68
N THR A 123 -15.24 2.19 -2.64
CA THR A 123 -15.90 3.35 -3.26
C THR A 123 -17.26 3.00 -3.85
N GLY A 124 -17.40 1.80 -4.43
CA GLY A 124 -18.65 1.38 -5.09
C GLY A 124 -19.79 1.21 -4.12
N THR A 125 -19.51 0.58 -2.98
CA THR A 125 -20.47 0.37 -1.90
C THR A 125 -21.03 1.69 -1.38
N LEU A 126 -20.19 2.72 -1.23
CA LEU A 126 -20.64 4.03 -0.72
C LEU A 126 -21.45 4.84 -1.75
N LEU A 127 -21.21 4.62 -3.04
CA LEU A 127 -21.88 5.37 -4.10
C LEU A 127 -23.18 4.71 -4.57
N ALA A 128 -23.34 3.40 -4.35
CA ALA A 128 -24.40 2.58 -4.91
C ALA A 128 -25.80 3.17 -4.69
N ASP A 129 -26.12 3.56 -3.45
CA ASP A 129 -27.43 4.06 -3.05
C ASP A 129 -27.77 5.44 -3.61
N VAL A 130 -26.75 6.22 -3.98
CA VAL A 130 -26.91 7.62 -4.39
C VAL A 130 -26.84 7.80 -5.91
N THR A 131 -25.90 7.14 -6.56
CA THR A 131 -25.68 7.30 -8.01
C THR A 131 -26.46 6.28 -8.84
N GLY A 132 -27.01 5.24 -8.20
CA GLY A 132 -27.79 4.18 -8.85
C GLY A 132 -27.03 3.47 -9.98
N HIS A 133 -25.69 3.46 -9.93
CA HIS A 133 -24.81 2.90 -10.97
C HIS A 133 -25.07 3.45 -12.39
N ARG A 134 -25.60 4.68 -12.53
CA ARG A 134 -26.03 5.26 -13.82
C ARG A 134 -24.93 5.36 -14.90
N ARG A 135 -23.66 5.26 -14.51
CA ARG A 135 -22.49 5.27 -15.42
C ARG A 135 -21.76 3.92 -15.51
N GLY A 136 -22.41 2.83 -15.11
CA GLY A 136 -21.86 1.47 -15.13
C GLY A 136 -21.24 1.06 -13.79
N PRO A 137 -20.92 -0.23 -13.62
CA PRO A 137 -20.28 -0.72 -12.40
C PRO A 137 -18.88 -0.13 -12.25
N LEU A 138 -18.43 0.03 -11.00
CA LEU A 138 -17.01 0.28 -10.75
C LEU A 138 -16.17 -0.87 -11.33
N PRO A 139 -14.90 -0.62 -11.67
CA PRO A 139 -14.06 -1.66 -12.20
C PRO A 139 -13.94 -2.83 -11.21
N ALA A 140 -13.96 -4.05 -11.75
CA ALA A 140 -13.63 -5.25 -11.00
C ALA A 140 -12.26 -5.10 -10.33
N GLN A 141 -12.00 -5.88 -9.30
CA GLN A 141 -10.74 -5.82 -8.56
C GLN A 141 -9.87 -7.03 -8.89
N ALA A 142 -8.56 -6.86 -8.76
CA ALA A 142 -7.59 -7.93 -8.69
C ALA A 142 -7.04 -8.00 -7.27
N LEU A 143 -6.85 -9.21 -6.76
CA LEU A 143 -6.02 -9.43 -5.59
C LEU A 143 -4.55 -9.37 -6.02
N ALA A 144 -3.76 -8.58 -5.31
CA ALA A 144 -2.32 -8.49 -5.48
C ALA A 144 -1.62 -8.88 -4.18
N LEU A 145 -0.59 -9.71 -4.24
CA LEU A 145 0.20 -10.11 -3.07
C LEU A 145 1.70 -10.02 -3.28
N ASN A 146 2.40 -9.76 -2.18
CA ASN A 146 3.84 -9.77 -2.05
C ASN A 146 4.23 -10.61 -0.82
N LEU A 147 5.43 -11.20 -0.84
CA LEU A 147 5.99 -11.93 0.29
C LEU A 147 7.12 -11.12 0.90
N VAL A 148 7.22 -11.11 2.22
CA VAL A 148 8.37 -10.57 2.94
C VAL A 148 9.14 -11.76 3.50
N LEU A 149 10.38 -11.90 3.08
CA LEU A 149 11.28 -12.93 3.59
C LEU A 149 12.00 -12.46 4.85
N GLY A 150 12.23 -13.38 5.79
CA GLY A 150 13.01 -13.14 7.01
C GLY A 150 14.52 -12.99 6.80
N ARG A 151 14.99 -12.92 5.54
CA ARG A 151 16.40 -12.76 5.17
C ARG A 151 16.58 -11.81 4.00
N GLN A 152 17.74 -11.18 3.93
CA GLN A 152 18.14 -10.30 2.83
C GLN A 152 18.86 -11.11 1.74
N LEU A 153 18.33 -11.12 0.51
CA LEU A 153 18.90 -11.86 -0.62
C LEU A 153 19.87 -11.03 -1.48
N ALA A 154 19.73 -9.69 -1.45
CA ALA A 154 20.53 -8.77 -2.25
C ALA A 154 20.59 -7.38 -1.60
N GLN A 155 21.63 -6.61 -1.92
CA GLN A 155 21.74 -5.19 -1.54
C GLN A 155 21.04 -4.26 -2.54
N VAL A 156 20.66 -4.78 -3.71
CA VAL A 156 19.97 -4.06 -4.79
C VAL A 156 18.62 -4.71 -5.07
N ALA A 157 17.68 -3.94 -5.65
CA ALA A 157 16.48 -4.54 -6.21
C ALA A 157 16.83 -5.29 -7.50
N VAL A 158 16.27 -6.49 -7.66
CA VAL A 158 16.54 -7.36 -8.81
C VAL A 158 15.21 -7.71 -9.48
N GLY A 159 15.19 -7.60 -10.80
CA GLY A 159 14.11 -8.10 -11.64
C GLY A 159 14.57 -9.34 -12.39
N VAL A 160 13.92 -10.48 -12.15
CA VAL A 160 14.13 -11.71 -12.94
C VAL A 160 12.92 -11.94 -13.85
N ARG A 161 13.16 -12.48 -15.05
CA ARG A 161 12.07 -12.73 -15.99
C ARG A 161 11.27 -13.95 -15.53
N ALA A 162 9.97 -13.78 -15.36
CA ALA A 162 9.07 -14.90 -15.09
C ALA A 162 9.04 -15.86 -16.29
N LEU A 163 8.98 -17.17 -16.00
CA LEU A 163 8.79 -18.21 -17.01
C LEU A 163 7.29 -18.50 -17.28
N SER A 164 6.39 -17.94 -16.48
CA SER A 164 4.94 -18.10 -16.56
C SER A 164 4.35 -17.52 -17.84
N GLY A 165 3.37 -18.23 -18.40
CA GLY A 165 2.60 -17.81 -19.57
C GLY A 165 1.27 -17.16 -19.23
N PRO A 166 0.49 -16.70 -20.24
CA PRO A 166 -0.83 -16.11 -20.02
C PRO A 166 -1.82 -17.01 -19.28
N ALA A 167 -1.66 -18.33 -19.36
CA ALA A 167 -2.51 -19.28 -18.64
C ALA A 167 -2.23 -19.31 -17.13
N ASP A 168 -0.99 -19.02 -16.73
CA ASP A 168 -0.54 -19.02 -15.33
C ASP A 168 -0.76 -17.65 -14.66
N ASP A 169 -0.83 -16.57 -15.45
CA ASP A 169 -1.06 -15.19 -15.01
C ASP A 169 -2.12 -14.52 -15.90
N PRO A 170 -3.41 -14.72 -15.59
CA PRO A 170 -4.51 -14.17 -16.39
C PRO A 170 -4.71 -12.67 -16.19
N VAL A 171 -4.04 -12.03 -15.23
CA VAL A 171 -4.22 -10.60 -14.91
C VAL A 171 -3.22 -9.72 -15.64
N ILE A 172 -1.98 -10.19 -15.83
CA ILE A 172 -0.93 -9.44 -16.54
C ILE A 172 -0.51 -10.13 -17.84
N GLY A 173 -0.96 -11.38 -18.08
CA GLY A 173 -0.75 -12.10 -19.33
C GLY A 173 0.57 -12.88 -19.41
N GLY A 174 1.19 -13.18 -18.27
CA GLY A 174 2.49 -13.86 -18.19
C GLY A 174 3.64 -13.00 -18.73
N ARG A 175 4.88 -13.48 -18.59
CA ARG A 175 6.12 -12.80 -19.05
C ARG A 175 6.45 -11.49 -18.32
N ARG A 176 5.92 -11.30 -17.11
CA ARG A 176 6.29 -10.17 -16.23
C ARG A 176 7.72 -10.33 -15.70
N PHE A 177 8.26 -9.25 -15.14
CA PHE A 177 9.41 -9.36 -14.25
C PHE A 177 8.90 -9.65 -12.83
N LEU A 178 9.54 -10.62 -12.18
CA LEU A 178 9.42 -10.83 -10.74
C LEU A 178 10.47 -9.95 -10.05
N PHE A 179 10.02 -9.12 -9.13
CA PHE A 179 10.90 -8.21 -8.41
C PHE A 179 11.15 -8.73 -7.00
N LEU A 180 12.43 -8.75 -6.63
CA LEU A 180 12.87 -8.84 -5.25
C LEU A 180 13.55 -7.52 -4.89
N ALA A 181 13.17 -6.94 -3.75
CA ALA A 181 13.70 -5.67 -3.30
C ALA A 181 14.13 -5.77 -1.84
N PRO A 182 15.32 -5.27 -1.46
CA PRO A 182 15.74 -5.24 -0.07
C PRO A 182 14.80 -4.34 0.74
N GLN A 183 14.45 -4.78 1.94
CA GLN A 183 13.75 -4.01 2.96
C GLN A 183 14.50 -4.18 4.28
N ASP A 184 15.49 -3.31 4.52
CA ASP A 184 16.40 -3.41 5.66
C ASP A 184 17.01 -4.82 5.75
N ASN A 185 16.69 -5.61 6.78
CA ASN A 185 17.21 -6.99 6.94
C ASN A 185 16.36 -8.08 6.24
N ALA A 186 15.38 -7.66 5.44
CA ALA A 186 14.41 -8.52 4.78
C ALA A 186 14.46 -8.38 3.25
N THR A 187 13.72 -9.24 2.55
CA THR A 187 13.49 -9.12 1.10
C THR A 187 12.00 -9.13 0.81
N LEU A 188 11.51 -8.12 0.08
CA LEU A 188 10.16 -8.10 -0.47
C LEU A 188 10.16 -8.75 -1.86
N LEU A 189 9.35 -9.79 -2.05
CA LEU A 189 9.14 -10.49 -3.31
C LEU A 189 7.77 -10.17 -3.88
N GLY A 190 7.68 -9.92 -5.18
CA GLY A 190 6.39 -9.79 -5.83
C GLY A 190 6.40 -9.18 -7.22
N THR A 191 5.23 -8.90 -7.79
CA THR A 191 3.89 -9.12 -7.21
C THR A 191 3.18 -10.26 -7.95
N TRP A 192 2.39 -11.05 -7.21
CA TRP A 192 1.49 -12.05 -7.77
C TRP A 192 0.06 -11.51 -7.82
N TYR A 193 -0.70 -11.88 -8.85
CA TYR A 193 -2.04 -11.36 -9.11
C TYR A 193 -3.05 -12.48 -9.33
N ALA A 194 -4.29 -12.24 -8.91
CA ALA A 194 -5.45 -13.02 -9.29
C ALA A 194 -6.68 -12.13 -9.43
N GLU A 195 -7.68 -12.61 -10.16
CA GLU A 195 -9.01 -12.00 -10.15
C GLU A 195 -9.61 -12.11 -8.74
N ASP A 196 -10.25 -11.04 -8.28
CA ASP A 196 -10.95 -11.00 -7.01
C ASP A 196 -12.45 -11.13 -7.25
N ASP A 197 -13.02 -12.24 -6.79
CA ASP A 197 -14.45 -12.55 -6.87
C ASP A 197 -15.25 -12.00 -5.68
N GLY A 198 -14.59 -11.31 -4.74
CA GLY A 198 -15.20 -10.76 -3.54
C GLY A 198 -15.39 -11.76 -2.39
N SER A 199 -14.94 -13.01 -2.55
CA SER A 199 -14.96 -14.01 -1.47
C SER A 199 -13.90 -13.73 -0.39
N ASP A 200 -13.90 -14.52 0.70
CA ASP A 200 -12.84 -14.43 1.72
C ASP A 200 -11.47 -14.72 1.06
N PRO A 201 -10.55 -13.75 1.03
CA PRO A 201 -9.30 -13.88 0.29
C PRO A 201 -8.31 -14.85 0.92
N ARG A 202 -8.50 -15.32 2.17
CA ARG A 202 -7.50 -16.15 2.89
C ARG A 202 -6.99 -17.33 2.06
N ALA A 203 -7.90 -18.11 1.49
CA ALA A 203 -7.54 -19.29 0.70
C ALA A 203 -6.78 -18.89 -0.59
N LEU A 204 -7.23 -17.83 -1.26
CA LEU A 204 -6.58 -17.32 -2.47
C LEU A 204 -5.17 -16.82 -2.16
N VAL A 205 -4.98 -16.10 -1.06
CA VAL A 205 -3.67 -15.58 -0.67
C VAL A 205 -2.71 -16.70 -0.28
N ALA A 206 -3.16 -17.70 0.47
CA ALA A 206 -2.32 -18.85 0.85
C ALA A 206 -1.79 -19.59 -0.40
N ARG A 207 -2.67 -19.85 -1.38
CA ARG A 207 -2.26 -20.46 -2.67
C ARG A 207 -1.30 -19.57 -3.44
N GLY A 208 -1.61 -18.28 -3.56
CA GLY A 208 -0.81 -17.34 -4.31
C GLY A 208 0.59 -17.13 -3.71
N ALA A 209 0.74 -17.23 -2.39
CA ALA A 209 2.05 -17.21 -1.73
C ALA A 209 2.93 -18.39 -2.17
N LEU A 210 2.40 -19.62 -2.14
CA LEU A 210 3.12 -20.81 -2.60
C LEU A 210 3.43 -20.74 -4.10
N ALA A 211 2.47 -20.27 -4.90
CA ALA A 211 2.66 -20.10 -6.35
C ALA A 211 3.78 -19.10 -6.65
N LEU A 212 3.83 -17.96 -5.94
CA LEU A 212 4.86 -16.96 -6.14
C LEU A 212 6.26 -17.48 -5.77
N LEU A 213 6.40 -18.21 -4.66
CA LEU A 213 7.69 -18.86 -4.31
C LEU A 213 8.15 -19.83 -5.41
N ALA A 214 7.25 -20.68 -5.90
CA ALA A 214 7.54 -21.63 -6.97
C ALA A 214 7.96 -20.90 -8.26
N GLU A 215 7.31 -19.78 -8.59
CA GLU A 215 7.63 -18.98 -9.77
C GLU A 215 9.03 -18.34 -9.67
N PHE A 216 9.41 -17.84 -8.50
CA PHE A 216 10.76 -17.33 -8.25
C PHE A 216 11.82 -18.42 -8.37
N ASN A 217 11.60 -19.60 -7.76
CA ASN A 217 12.53 -20.72 -7.86
C ASN A 217 12.66 -21.26 -9.29
N ALA A 218 11.57 -21.26 -10.07
CA ALA A 218 11.62 -21.62 -11.47
C ALA A 218 12.44 -20.61 -12.30
N ALA A 219 12.24 -19.31 -12.05
CA ALA A 219 12.95 -18.24 -12.75
C ALA A 219 14.44 -18.12 -12.35
N CYS A 220 14.75 -18.41 -11.09
CA CYS A 220 16.10 -18.31 -10.55
C CYS A 220 16.34 -19.41 -9.49
N PRO A 221 16.75 -20.62 -9.91
CA PRO A 221 16.88 -21.77 -9.00
C PRO A 221 17.84 -21.56 -7.84
N GLY A 222 18.87 -20.72 -8.03
CA GLY A 222 19.84 -20.38 -6.98
C GLY A 222 19.26 -19.61 -5.79
N LEU A 223 17.98 -19.17 -5.86
CA LEU A 223 17.28 -18.56 -4.74
C LEU A 223 16.94 -19.56 -3.63
N ASP A 224 16.65 -20.82 -4.00
CA ASP A 224 16.30 -21.91 -3.09
C ASP A 224 15.30 -21.48 -2.00
N LEU A 225 14.18 -20.90 -2.43
CA LEU A 225 13.16 -20.38 -1.52
C LEU A 225 12.28 -21.51 -1.00
N SER A 226 11.97 -21.45 0.28
CA SER A 226 11.00 -22.33 0.93
C SER A 226 9.90 -21.53 1.61
N PRO A 227 8.76 -22.14 1.94
CA PRO A 227 7.74 -21.51 2.79
C PRO A 227 8.30 -21.03 4.14
N GLY A 228 9.34 -21.70 4.67
CA GLY A 228 9.99 -21.32 5.92
C GLY A 228 10.74 -19.98 5.87
N ASP A 229 11.03 -19.46 4.67
CA ASP A 229 11.65 -18.15 4.51
C ASP A 229 10.65 -16.99 4.66
N VAL A 230 9.35 -17.25 4.53
CA VAL A 230 8.31 -16.22 4.50
C VAL A 230 7.99 -15.75 5.92
N ALA A 231 8.42 -14.54 6.25
CA ALA A 231 8.08 -13.88 7.51
C ALA A 231 6.67 -13.25 7.48
N ARG A 232 6.20 -12.81 6.31
CA ARG A 232 4.88 -12.18 6.17
C ARG A 232 4.36 -12.25 4.74
N VAL A 233 3.05 -12.30 4.59
CA VAL A 233 2.37 -12.07 3.30
C VAL A 233 1.62 -10.75 3.37
N GLN A 234 1.84 -9.88 2.39
CA GLN A 234 1.10 -8.63 2.23
C GLN A 234 0.21 -8.75 1.02
N TRP A 235 -1.05 -8.36 1.13
CA TRP A 235 -1.98 -8.37 0.00
C TRP A 235 -2.91 -7.17 0.04
N GLY A 236 -3.48 -6.86 -1.12
CA GLY A 236 -4.45 -5.78 -1.30
C GLY A 236 -5.23 -5.93 -2.59
N ARG A 237 -6.17 -5.02 -2.81
CA ARG A 237 -7.02 -4.96 -4.00
C ARG A 237 -6.56 -3.84 -4.92
N LEU A 238 -6.49 -4.14 -6.21
CA LEU A 238 -6.16 -3.18 -7.26
C LEU A 238 -7.30 -3.13 -8.28
N PRO A 239 -7.67 -1.96 -8.78
CA PRO A 239 -8.69 -1.87 -9.82
C PRO A 239 -8.19 -2.47 -11.14
N LEU A 240 -9.05 -3.26 -11.78
CA LEU A 240 -8.88 -3.74 -13.15
C LEU A 240 -9.31 -2.68 -14.16
N LYS A 241 -8.87 -2.84 -15.41
CA LYS A 241 -9.36 -2.05 -16.53
C LYS A 241 -10.81 -2.42 -16.84
N ALA A 242 -11.66 -1.41 -17.04
CA ALA A 242 -13.05 -1.63 -17.43
C ALA A 242 -13.14 -2.27 -18.85
N GLY A 243 -14.08 -3.21 -19.03
CA GLY A 243 -14.34 -3.88 -20.31
C GLY A 243 -13.58 -5.19 -20.46
N LEU A 244 -13.96 -6.21 -19.68
CA LEU A 244 -13.45 -7.58 -19.80
C LEU A 244 -13.85 -8.14 -21.17
N GLU A 245 -12.87 -8.48 -22.01
CA GLU A 245 -13.10 -9.16 -23.29
C GLU A 245 -12.90 -10.67 -23.10
N PRO A 246 -13.90 -11.51 -23.38
CA PRO A 246 -13.77 -12.96 -23.25
C PRO A 246 -12.56 -13.50 -24.04
N GLY A 247 -11.66 -14.23 -23.36
CA GLY A 247 -10.49 -14.85 -23.98
C GLY A 247 -9.24 -13.97 -24.08
N ARG A 248 -9.25 -12.74 -23.54
CA ARG A 248 -8.03 -11.95 -23.31
C ARG A 248 -7.68 -11.91 -21.81
N PRO A 249 -6.39 -11.86 -21.45
CA PRO A 249 -6.00 -11.55 -20.08
C PRO A 249 -6.63 -10.22 -19.64
N ASN A 250 -6.95 -10.12 -18.36
CA ASN A 250 -7.32 -8.86 -17.75
C ASN A 250 -6.12 -7.90 -17.78
N ALA A 251 -6.31 -6.70 -17.29
CA ALA A 251 -5.22 -5.76 -17.07
C ALA A 251 -5.55 -4.90 -15.86
N LEU A 252 -4.53 -4.53 -15.10
CA LEU A 252 -4.67 -3.50 -14.08
C LEU A 252 -5.03 -2.16 -14.72
N ALA A 253 -5.83 -1.36 -14.02
CA ALA A 253 -6.11 0.00 -14.43
C ALA A 253 -4.83 0.83 -14.49
N ASP A 254 -4.60 1.52 -15.61
CA ASP A 254 -3.40 2.32 -15.86
C ASP A 254 -3.61 3.83 -15.64
N ARG A 255 -4.87 4.24 -15.44
CA ARG A 255 -5.29 5.63 -15.27
C ARG A 255 -6.20 5.78 -14.06
N ALA A 256 -5.85 6.73 -13.21
CA ALA A 256 -6.73 7.15 -12.12
C ALA A 256 -7.99 7.81 -12.68
N ARG A 257 -9.09 7.70 -11.95
CA ARG A 257 -10.37 8.33 -12.28
C ARG A 257 -10.71 9.33 -11.20
N VAL A 258 -11.18 10.50 -11.61
CA VAL A 258 -11.79 11.49 -10.73
C VAL A 258 -13.12 11.86 -11.35
N GLN A 259 -14.20 11.62 -10.62
CA GLN A 259 -15.55 11.78 -11.11
C GLN A 259 -16.32 12.82 -10.30
N ASP A 260 -17.07 13.64 -11.02
CA ASP A 260 -18.14 14.48 -10.52
C ASP A 260 -19.46 13.77 -10.83
N HIS A 261 -20.28 13.61 -9.79
CA HIS A 261 -21.53 12.85 -9.83
C HIS A 261 -22.78 13.74 -9.98
N ALA A 262 -22.64 15.04 -10.26
CA ALA A 262 -23.79 15.92 -10.50
C ALA A 262 -24.69 15.39 -11.64
N ALA A 263 -24.09 14.91 -12.73
CA ALA A 263 -24.80 14.29 -13.85
C ALA A 263 -25.42 12.91 -13.50
N ASP A 264 -25.00 12.30 -12.40
CA ASP A 264 -25.58 11.06 -11.87
C ASP A 264 -26.75 11.35 -10.90
N GLY A 265 -27.13 12.62 -10.75
CA GLY A 265 -28.19 13.07 -9.83
C GLY A 265 -27.70 13.34 -8.40
N ALA A 266 -26.39 13.47 -8.20
CA ALA A 266 -25.76 13.69 -6.90
C ALA A 266 -24.80 14.88 -6.95
N ARG A 267 -25.34 16.09 -6.84
CA ARG A 267 -24.56 17.33 -6.79
C ARG A 267 -23.68 17.37 -5.53
N HIS A 268 -22.55 18.04 -5.64
CA HIS A 268 -21.53 18.16 -4.58
C HIS A 268 -20.90 16.82 -4.13
N LEU A 269 -21.05 15.78 -4.94
CA LEU A 269 -20.42 14.48 -4.72
C LEU A 269 -19.33 14.22 -5.75
N PHE A 270 -18.16 13.87 -5.24
CA PHE A 270 -16.99 13.52 -6.02
C PHE A 270 -16.48 12.15 -5.59
N SER A 271 -15.86 11.42 -6.51
CA SER A 271 -15.12 10.21 -6.17
C SER A 271 -13.77 10.17 -6.87
N MET A 272 -12.84 9.43 -6.28
CA MET A 272 -11.58 9.10 -6.91
C MET A 272 -11.26 7.62 -6.83
N GLU A 273 -10.74 7.11 -7.94
CA GLU A 273 -10.13 5.79 -8.03
C GLU A 273 -8.65 5.99 -8.36
N GLY A 274 -7.80 5.71 -7.37
CA GLY A 274 -6.35 5.76 -7.53
C GLY A 274 -5.82 4.47 -8.17
N VAL A 275 -4.75 4.60 -8.97
CA VAL A 275 -4.08 3.44 -9.60
C VAL A 275 -2.61 3.29 -9.18
N LYS A 276 -1.94 4.39 -8.83
CA LYS A 276 -0.51 4.40 -8.50
C LYS A 276 -0.24 5.36 -7.36
N TYR A 277 0.56 4.91 -6.40
CA TYR A 277 1.03 5.75 -5.30
C TYR A 277 1.79 6.98 -5.80
N THR A 278 2.66 6.79 -6.80
CA THR A 278 3.53 7.84 -7.36
C THR A 278 2.78 8.99 -8.02
N THR A 279 1.54 8.78 -8.48
CA THR A 279 0.71 9.82 -9.09
C THR A 279 -0.36 10.37 -8.16
N ALA A 280 -0.50 9.81 -6.95
CA ALA A 280 -1.58 10.11 -6.01
C ALA A 280 -1.72 11.62 -5.73
N ARG A 281 -0.61 12.34 -5.51
CA ARG A 281 -0.62 13.80 -5.29
C ARG A 281 -1.32 14.55 -6.43
N ARG A 282 -1.01 14.21 -7.69
CA ARG A 282 -1.59 14.88 -8.87
C ARG A 282 -3.07 14.54 -9.03
N VAL A 283 -3.45 13.30 -8.72
CA VAL A 283 -4.86 12.87 -8.74
C VAL A 283 -5.65 13.61 -7.66
N ALA A 284 -5.11 13.71 -6.44
CA ALA A 284 -5.73 14.45 -5.34
C ALA A 284 -5.89 15.94 -5.68
N ALA A 285 -4.87 16.58 -6.26
CA ALA A 285 -4.97 17.96 -6.74
C ALA A 285 -6.13 18.12 -7.74
N GLY A 286 -6.23 17.24 -8.75
CA GLY A 286 -7.32 17.29 -9.74
C GLY A 286 -8.72 17.05 -9.14
N LEU A 287 -8.84 16.32 -8.04
CA LEU A 287 -10.08 16.19 -7.29
C LEU A 287 -10.41 17.49 -6.54
N VAL A 288 -9.44 18.06 -5.83
CA VAL A 288 -9.63 19.32 -5.10
C VAL A 288 -9.99 20.47 -6.06
N ASP A 289 -9.36 20.54 -7.23
CA ASP A 289 -9.68 21.55 -8.25
C ASP A 289 -11.15 21.47 -8.71
N ARG A 290 -11.75 20.28 -8.73
CA ARG A 290 -13.17 20.09 -9.05
C ARG A 290 -14.06 20.58 -7.91
N VAL A 291 -13.72 20.22 -6.67
CA VAL A 291 -14.44 20.68 -5.48
C VAL A 291 -14.41 22.21 -5.36
N VAL A 292 -13.24 22.83 -5.55
CA VAL A 292 -13.07 24.29 -5.51
C VAL A 292 -13.93 24.97 -6.56
N ARG A 293 -13.94 24.45 -7.79
CA ARG A 293 -14.76 24.97 -8.90
C ARG A 293 -16.25 24.84 -8.62
N ASP A 294 -16.69 23.67 -8.18
CA ASP A 294 -18.10 23.37 -7.87
C ASP A 294 -18.65 24.28 -6.76
N LEU A 295 -17.84 24.50 -5.72
CA LEU A 295 -18.21 25.37 -4.60
C LEU A 295 -17.97 26.87 -4.85
N GLY A 296 -17.43 27.25 -6.01
CA GLY A 296 -17.11 28.65 -6.35
C GLY A 296 -16.11 29.29 -5.38
N LEU A 297 -15.17 28.51 -4.84
CA LEU A 297 -14.17 29.00 -3.88
C LEU A 297 -13.04 29.73 -4.62
N ALA A 298 -12.40 30.68 -3.92
CA ALA A 298 -11.17 31.30 -4.42
C ALA A 298 -10.06 30.24 -4.56
N ASP A 299 -9.38 30.23 -5.71
CA ASP A 299 -8.31 29.27 -6.00
C ASP A 299 -6.94 29.98 -6.00
N PRO A 300 -6.14 29.86 -4.93
CA PRO A 300 -4.78 30.40 -4.90
C PRO A 300 -3.77 29.54 -5.67
N GLY A 301 -4.21 28.46 -6.32
CA GLY A 301 -3.36 27.49 -6.99
C GLY A 301 -2.83 26.40 -6.04
N CYS A 302 -2.63 25.21 -6.59
CA CYS A 302 -2.15 24.05 -5.85
C CYS A 302 -0.63 24.13 -5.59
N ARG A 303 -0.24 24.20 -4.32
CA ARG A 303 1.17 24.28 -3.87
C ARG A 303 1.76 22.93 -3.41
N THR A 304 0.98 21.84 -3.49
CA THR A 304 1.34 20.53 -2.91
C THR A 304 2.60 19.88 -3.50
N ALA A 305 3.09 20.36 -4.65
CA ALA A 305 4.35 19.88 -5.24
C ALA A 305 5.59 20.39 -4.50
N GLU A 306 5.48 21.52 -3.80
CA GLU A 306 6.58 22.20 -3.11
C GLU A 306 6.37 22.21 -1.58
N THR A 307 5.14 21.98 -1.12
CA THR A 307 4.84 21.85 0.30
C THR A 307 5.45 20.56 0.85
N ALA A 308 6.46 20.72 1.70
CA ALA A 308 7.01 19.61 2.47
C ALA A 308 5.95 18.96 3.36
N LEU A 309 6.00 17.63 3.43
CA LEU A 309 5.20 16.87 4.39
C LEU A 309 5.87 16.89 5.75
N VAL A 310 5.05 16.80 6.79
CA VAL A 310 5.50 16.49 8.15
C VAL A 310 6.17 15.13 8.12
N SER A 311 7.45 15.10 8.44
CA SER A 311 8.20 13.86 8.58
C SER A 311 8.26 13.49 10.07
N ALA A 312 8.01 12.23 10.39
CA ALA A 312 8.51 11.69 11.66
C ALA A 312 9.72 10.82 11.38
N TYR A 313 10.67 10.85 12.30
CA TYR A 313 11.85 10.01 12.24
C TYR A 313 11.47 8.54 12.40
N ASP A 314 12.02 7.69 11.53
CA ASP A 314 11.92 6.24 11.68
C ASP A 314 12.79 5.78 12.84
N VAL A 315 12.19 5.04 13.77
CA VAL A 315 12.87 4.50 14.95
C VAL A 315 12.83 2.97 14.84
N PRO A 316 13.98 2.30 14.64
CA PRO A 316 14.06 0.84 14.63
C PRO A 316 13.57 0.23 15.96
N ALA A 317 13.10 -1.02 15.93
CA ALA A 317 12.60 -1.70 17.14
C ALA A 317 13.62 -1.81 18.28
N ALA A 318 14.91 -1.94 17.96
CA ALA A 318 15.99 -2.03 18.94
C ALA A 318 16.50 -0.65 19.43
N ASP A 319 15.92 0.45 18.95
CA ASP A 319 16.35 1.79 19.33
C ASP A 319 15.84 2.14 20.76
N PRO A 320 16.70 2.64 21.67
CA PRO A 320 16.30 3.11 23.00
C PRO A 320 15.15 4.14 23.00
N ARG A 321 14.90 4.80 21.87
CA ARG A 321 13.83 5.79 21.68
C ARG A 321 12.47 5.16 21.38
N LEU A 322 12.36 3.84 21.27
CA LEU A 322 11.09 3.16 20.92
C LEU A 322 9.95 3.55 21.87
N GLU A 323 10.20 3.65 23.18
CA GLU A 323 9.16 4.07 24.13
C GLU A 323 8.62 5.47 23.81
N ALA A 324 9.52 6.44 23.57
CA ALA A 324 9.14 7.80 23.21
C ALA A 324 8.36 7.81 21.88
N ARG A 325 8.78 7.00 20.90
CA ARG A 325 8.08 6.82 19.62
C ARG A 325 6.69 6.23 19.81
N ILE A 326 6.51 5.24 20.69
CA ILE A 326 5.17 4.69 20.98
C ILE A 326 4.27 5.78 21.59
N ARG A 327 4.78 6.55 22.56
CA ARG A 327 4.00 7.62 23.18
C ARG A 327 3.59 8.70 22.18
N GLU A 328 4.52 9.16 21.33
CA GLU A 328 4.19 10.12 20.27
C GLU A 328 3.24 9.49 19.22
N ALA A 329 3.35 8.20 18.90
CA ALA A 329 2.39 7.54 18.00
C ALA A 329 0.97 7.54 18.55
N VAL A 330 0.82 7.28 19.85
CA VAL A 330 -0.48 7.32 20.53
C VAL A 330 -1.03 8.75 20.57
N ARG A 331 -0.21 9.71 21.00
CA ARG A 331 -0.63 11.09 21.26
C ARG A 331 -0.84 11.92 19.98
N ASP A 332 0.06 11.77 19.01
CA ASP A 332 0.16 12.68 17.87
C ASP A 332 -0.15 12.01 16.52
N GLU A 333 -0.29 10.68 16.51
CA GLU A 333 -0.50 9.91 15.28
C GLU A 333 -1.71 8.96 15.32
N MET A 334 -2.59 9.18 16.28
CA MET A 334 -3.87 8.47 16.42
C MET A 334 -3.69 6.94 16.42
N ALA A 335 -2.62 6.44 17.04
CA ALA A 335 -2.47 5.01 17.28
C ALA A 335 -3.38 4.60 18.45
N LEU A 336 -4.50 3.94 18.14
CA LEU A 336 -5.52 3.57 19.12
C LEU A 336 -5.58 2.06 19.39
N THR A 337 -4.77 1.29 18.66
CA THR A 337 -4.61 -0.16 18.80
C THR A 337 -3.13 -0.52 18.79
N LEU A 338 -2.80 -1.71 19.30
CA LEU A 338 -1.44 -2.21 19.23
C LEU A 338 -1.05 -2.54 17.78
N ALA A 339 -2.01 -2.97 16.97
CA ALA A 339 -1.82 -3.17 15.53
C ALA A 339 -1.42 -1.88 14.78
N ASP A 340 -1.95 -0.72 15.16
CA ASP A 340 -1.47 0.57 14.62
C ASP A 340 0.02 0.75 14.89
N LEU A 341 0.42 0.55 16.15
CA LEU A 341 1.81 0.72 16.57
C LEU A 341 2.72 -0.24 15.82
N VAL A 342 2.37 -1.53 15.82
CA VAL A 342 3.23 -2.60 15.31
C VAL A 342 3.36 -2.55 13.78
N PHE A 343 2.26 -2.43 13.06
CA PHE A 343 2.27 -2.56 11.60
C PHE A 343 2.27 -1.23 10.84
N ARG A 344 1.99 -0.11 11.51
CA ARG A 344 1.72 1.17 10.81
C ARG A 344 2.47 2.40 11.34
N ARG A 345 3.04 2.37 12.54
CA ARG A 345 3.66 3.56 13.17
C ARG A 345 5.12 3.37 13.56
N THR A 346 5.55 2.14 13.83
CA THR A 346 6.88 1.79 14.31
C THR A 346 7.52 0.69 13.45
N GLY A 347 8.79 0.37 13.71
CA GLY A 347 9.47 -0.79 13.12
C GLY A 347 9.18 -2.14 13.79
N LEU A 348 8.26 -2.21 14.75
CA LEU A 348 8.02 -3.44 15.53
C LEU A 348 7.51 -4.60 14.68
N GLY A 349 6.75 -4.34 13.62
CA GLY A 349 6.26 -5.37 12.70
C GLY A 349 7.23 -5.71 11.58
N GLU A 350 8.44 -5.16 11.55
CA GLU A 350 9.42 -5.49 10.52
C GLU A 350 10.13 -6.80 10.82
N PRO A 351 10.47 -7.61 9.79
CA PRO A 351 11.23 -8.82 10.01
C PRO A 351 12.54 -8.55 10.77
N PRO A 352 12.94 -9.43 11.70
CA PRO A 352 12.35 -10.75 11.98
C PRO A 352 11.07 -10.72 12.84
N GLY A 353 10.58 -9.54 13.24
CA GLY A 353 9.42 -9.36 14.09
C GLY A 353 8.04 -9.56 13.41
N PRO A 354 6.95 -9.45 14.20
CA PRO A 354 6.95 -8.89 15.55
C PRO A 354 7.51 -9.81 16.64
N ASP A 355 8.46 -9.27 17.41
CA ASP A 355 9.02 -9.93 18.60
C ASP A 355 8.04 -9.84 19.79
N ARG A 356 7.85 -10.94 20.52
CA ARG A 356 6.84 -11.04 21.57
C ARG A 356 7.16 -10.13 22.76
N GLU A 357 8.43 -10.01 23.14
CA GLU A 357 8.84 -9.16 24.26
C GLU A 357 8.61 -7.69 23.91
N ALA A 358 9.04 -7.27 22.72
CA ALA A 358 8.86 -5.91 22.22
C ALA A 358 7.37 -5.54 22.07
N VAL A 359 6.55 -6.45 21.54
CA VAL A 359 5.08 -6.25 21.44
C VAL A 359 4.43 -6.15 22.82
N THR A 360 4.85 -6.98 23.78
CA THR A 360 4.33 -6.94 25.16
C THR A 360 4.72 -5.63 25.84
N ALA A 361 5.97 -5.16 25.66
CA ALA A 361 6.41 -3.87 26.15
C ALA A 361 5.61 -2.72 25.53
N ALA A 362 5.35 -2.77 24.23
CA ALA A 362 4.53 -1.79 23.53
C ALA A 362 3.08 -1.78 24.03
N ALA A 363 2.48 -2.95 24.28
CA ALA A 363 1.14 -3.07 24.84
C ALA A 363 1.03 -2.43 26.23
N ARG A 364 2.06 -2.59 27.08
CA ARG A 364 2.12 -1.94 28.39
C ARG A 364 2.21 -0.41 28.28
N ILE A 365 3.06 0.10 27.38
CA ILE A 365 3.22 1.55 27.18
C ILE A 365 1.93 2.15 26.62
N ALA A 366 1.38 1.55 25.56
CA ALA A 366 0.12 1.98 24.97
C ALA A 366 -1.04 1.88 25.97
N GLY A 367 -1.09 0.81 26.76
CA GLY A 367 -2.09 0.64 27.80
C GLY A 367 -2.02 1.70 28.89
N ALA A 368 -0.83 2.17 29.26
CA ALA A 368 -0.69 3.29 30.19
C ALA A 368 -1.16 4.63 29.59
N GLU A 369 -0.98 4.85 28.28
CA GLU A 369 -1.44 6.07 27.60
C GLU A 369 -2.95 6.06 27.31
N LEU A 370 -3.51 4.90 26.98
CA LEU A 370 -4.89 4.74 26.53
C LEU A 370 -5.84 4.18 27.61
N GLY A 371 -5.32 3.91 28.80
CA GLY A 371 -6.10 3.36 29.92
C GLY A 371 -6.56 1.92 29.73
N TRP A 372 -5.74 1.08 29.08
CA TRP A 372 -6.08 -0.35 28.90
C TRP A 372 -5.78 -1.15 30.17
N ASP A 373 -6.76 -1.95 30.59
CA ASP A 373 -6.56 -2.99 31.59
C ASP A 373 -5.76 -4.19 31.05
N ALA A 374 -5.43 -5.14 31.93
CA ALA A 374 -4.65 -6.32 31.55
C ALA A 374 -5.38 -7.21 30.52
N ALA A 375 -6.71 -7.27 30.58
CA ALA A 375 -7.50 -8.06 29.64
C ALA A 375 -7.46 -7.46 28.24
N ARG A 376 -7.58 -6.12 28.13
CA ARG A 376 -7.45 -5.41 26.86
C ARG A 376 -6.04 -5.53 26.29
N GLN A 377 -5.00 -5.38 27.12
CA GLN A 377 -3.62 -5.57 26.66
C GLN A 377 -3.40 -6.98 26.09
N ALA A 378 -3.92 -8.02 26.75
CA ALA A 378 -3.85 -9.39 26.25
C ALA A 378 -4.57 -9.56 24.91
N ALA A 379 -5.78 -9.01 24.76
CA ALA A 379 -6.54 -9.06 23.52
C ALA A 379 -5.85 -8.32 22.35
N GLU A 380 -5.21 -7.19 22.62
CA GLU A 380 -4.43 -6.44 21.63
C GLU A 380 -3.19 -7.22 21.17
N ILE A 381 -2.50 -7.89 22.10
CA ILE A 381 -1.35 -8.76 21.78
C ILE A 381 -1.82 -9.95 20.92
N GLU A 382 -2.92 -10.59 21.30
CA GLU A 382 -3.49 -11.71 20.55
C GLU A 382 -3.88 -11.30 19.12
N ASP A 383 -4.49 -10.12 18.96
CA ASP A 383 -4.83 -9.60 17.65
C ASP A 383 -3.59 -9.33 16.77
N VAL A 384 -2.52 -8.78 17.34
CA VAL A 384 -1.25 -8.61 16.61
C VAL A 384 -0.66 -9.95 16.19
N VAL A 385 -0.65 -10.96 17.08
CA VAL A 385 -0.14 -12.30 16.77
C VAL A 385 -0.98 -12.95 15.67
N ARG A 386 -2.31 -12.81 15.73
CA ARG A 386 -3.23 -13.29 14.70
C ARG A 386 -2.95 -12.64 13.35
N GLN A 387 -2.83 -11.31 13.30
CA GLN A 387 -2.54 -10.57 12.06
C GLN A 387 -1.14 -10.86 11.50
N ALA A 388 -0.14 -11.09 12.35
CA ALA A 388 1.19 -11.50 11.91
C ALA A 388 1.19 -12.89 11.24
N ARG A 389 0.24 -13.76 11.62
CA ARG A 389 0.10 -15.13 11.11
C ARG A 389 -0.84 -15.26 9.92
N GLU A 390 -1.86 -14.41 9.81
CA GLU A 390 -2.77 -14.40 8.65
C GLU A 390 -2.08 -13.78 7.44
N PRO A 391 -2.16 -14.38 6.23
CA PRO A 391 -3.03 -15.48 5.77
C PRO A 391 -2.29 -16.83 5.65
N VAL A 392 -1.22 -17.06 6.41
CA VAL A 392 -0.51 -18.34 6.44
C VAL A 392 -1.33 -19.35 7.26
N ALA A 393 -2.49 -19.77 6.75
CA ALA A 393 -3.26 -20.90 7.28
C ALA A 393 -2.93 -22.12 6.39
N ALA A 394 -2.35 -23.25 6.81
CA ALA A 394 -2.10 -23.91 8.11
C ALA A 394 -1.09 -25.08 7.89
N PRO A 395 -0.78 -25.99 8.85
CA PRO A 395 -0.60 -25.86 10.29
C PRO A 395 0.90 -25.59 10.58
N TRP A 396 1.19 -24.47 11.19
CA TRP A 396 2.55 -24.08 11.57
C TRP A 396 2.85 -24.65 12.97
N GLU A 397 3.17 -25.95 13.05
CA GLU A 397 3.45 -26.63 14.33
C GLU A 397 4.81 -26.28 14.96
N ALA A 398 5.56 -25.29 14.48
CA ALA A 398 6.91 -25.08 14.99
C ALA A 398 7.41 -23.63 15.01
N VAL A 399 6.62 -22.64 15.42
CA VAL A 399 7.19 -21.41 16.05
C VAL A 399 6.15 -20.78 17.01
N VAL A 400 6.17 -21.21 18.27
CA VAL A 400 6.02 -20.38 19.48
C VAL A 400 6.99 -20.92 20.51
#